data_AF-A0AAD7DHT8-F1
#
_entry.id   AF-A0AAD7DHT8-F1
#
_cell.length_a   1.000
_cell.length_b   1.000
_cell.length_c   1.000
_cell.angle_alpha   90.00
_cell.angle_beta   90.00
_cell.angle_gamma   90.00
#
_symmetry.space_group_name_H-M   'P 1'
#
loop_
_entity.id
_entity.type
_entity.pdbx_description
1 polymer ?
#
loop_
_entity_poly.entity_id
_entity_poly.type
_entity_poly.pdbx_seq_one_letter_code
_entity_poly.pdbx_strand_id
1 'polypeptide(L)'
;MGHSFAITRPVNPSGALPVLREEQLWKGLEYKLRNPTAFVAMLSASKTIVDNGNKMTRELTMGPNTFTEESEGYAPTIMYMEMSTGLHITNIVSYG
;
A
#
# COMPACT_ATOMS: atom_id res chain seq x y z
N MET A 1 -16.50 -17.04 7.54
CA MET A 1 -16.97 -15.74 7.01
C MET A 1 -15.80 -14.78 7.07
N GLY A 2 -15.42 -14.18 5.94
CA GLY A 2 -14.39 -13.14 5.92
C GLY A 2 -14.98 -11.83 6.42
N HIS A 3 -14.36 -11.21 7.43
CA HIS A 3 -14.75 -9.89 7.90
C HIS A 3 -14.03 -8.83 7.06
N SER A 4 -14.75 -7.81 6.62
CA SER A 4 -14.16 -6.61 6.00
C SER A 4 -14.06 -5.52 7.06
N PHE A 5 -12.91 -4.84 7.11
CA PHE A 5 -12.66 -3.74 8.04
C PHE A 5 -12.19 -2.51 7.27
N ALA A 6 -12.68 -1.34 7.66
CA ALA A 6 -12.27 -0.06 7.12
C ALA A 6 -12.00 0.93 8.24
N ILE A 7 -10.98 1.77 8.07
CA ILE A 7 -10.64 2.85 8.99
C ILE A 7 -10.19 4.07 8.20
N THR A 8 -10.59 5.25 8.66
CA THR A 8 -10.20 6.53 8.08
C THR A 8 -9.60 7.42 9.16
N ARG A 9 -8.54 8.16 8.83
CA ARG A 9 -7.91 9.13 9.71
C ARG A 9 -7.47 10.37 8.91
N PRO A 10 -7.49 11.58 9.51
CA PRO A 10 -6.91 12.76 8.89
C PRO A 10 -5.42 12.55 8.63
N VAL A 11 -4.97 12.92 7.43
CA VAL A 11 -3.53 12.89 7.06
C VAL A 11 -2.77 13.97 7.84
N ASN A 12 -3.36 15.16 7.95
CA ASN A 12 -2.84 16.29 8.72
C ASN A 12 -3.78 16.57 9.90
N PRO A 13 -3.76 15.79 11.00
CA PRO A 13 -4.52 16.13 12.19
C PRO A 13 -4.01 17.44 12.81
N SER A 14 -4.81 18.06 13.68
CA SER A 14 -4.45 19.30 14.36
C SER A 14 -3.07 19.19 15.04
N GLY A 15 -2.15 20.09 14.71
CA GLY A 15 -0.78 20.12 15.26
C GLY A 15 0.23 19.17 14.60
N ALA A 16 -0.13 18.47 13.51
CA ALA A 16 0.80 17.58 12.81
C ALA A 16 1.94 18.35 12.14
N LEU A 17 3.17 17.83 12.27
CA LEU A 17 4.35 18.32 11.57
C LEU A 17 5.17 17.12 11.05
N PRO A 18 5.64 17.14 9.78
CA PRO A 18 5.33 18.15 8.76
C PRO A 18 3.88 18.05 8.26
N VAL A 19 3.33 19.16 7.75
CA VAL A 19 2.06 19.16 7.02
C VAL A 19 2.33 18.64 5.60
N LEU A 20 1.68 17.54 5.24
CA LEU A 20 1.84 16.92 3.93
C LEU A 20 0.88 17.56 2.91
N ARG A 21 1.41 17.90 1.74
CA ARG A 21 0.61 18.18 0.53
C ARG A 21 0.10 16.88 -0.08
N GLU A 22 -0.98 16.95 -0.85
CA GLU A 22 -1.58 15.79 -1.54
C GLU A 22 -0.56 15.02 -2.39
N GLU A 23 0.24 15.73 -3.18
CA GLU A 23 1.31 15.14 -3.98
C GLU A 23 2.35 14.38 -3.15
N GLN A 24 2.66 14.88 -1.94
CA GLN A 24 3.62 14.24 -1.04
C GLN A 24 3.03 12.98 -0.42
N LEU A 25 1.75 13.02 -0.06
CA LEU A 25 1.02 11.85 0.41
C LEU A 25 1.00 10.76 -0.66
N TRP A 26 0.63 11.12 -1.90
CA TRP A 26 0.58 10.16 -2.99
C TRP A 26 1.95 9.54 -3.28
N LYS A 27 3.01 10.35 -3.35
CA LYS A 27 4.40 9.86 -3.47
C LYS A 27 4.78 8.92 -2.33
N GLY A 28 4.30 9.17 -1.11
CA GLY A 28 4.49 8.28 0.03
C GLY A 28 3.80 6.92 -0.14
N LEU A 29 2.58 6.90 -0.69
CA LEU A 29 1.86 5.66 -1.00
C LEU A 29 2.55 4.85 -2.11
N GLU A 30 3.00 5.51 -3.17
CA GLU A 30 3.80 4.87 -4.23
C GLU A 30 5.12 4.33 -3.70
N TYR A 31 5.78 5.07 -2.80
CA TYR A 31 7.00 4.63 -2.16
C TYR A 31 6.76 3.41 -1.26
N LYS A 32 5.66 3.39 -0.49
CA LYS A 32 5.25 2.23 0.30
C LYS A 32 4.99 1.00 -0.58
N LEU A 33 4.36 1.20 -1.73
CA LEU A 33 4.12 0.11 -2.69
C LEU A 33 5.44 -0.48 -3.21
N ARG A 34 6.44 0.34 -3.49
CA ARG A 34 7.74 -0.14 -4.01
C ARG A 34 8.71 -0.61 -2.92
N ASN A 35 8.51 -0.19 -1.68
CA ASN A 35 9.40 -0.46 -0.54
C ASN A 35 8.64 -0.97 0.69
N PRO A 36 7.87 -2.06 0.58
CA PRO A 36 6.94 -2.46 1.63
C PRO A 36 7.62 -2.89 2.94
N THR A 37 8.87 -3.37 2.87
CA THR A 37 9.68 -3.77 4.04
C THR A 37 9.98 -2.60 4.97
N ALA A 38 9.92 -1.36 4.49
CA ALA A 38 10.06 -0.16 5.31
C ALA A 38 8.78 0.17 6.12
N PHE A 39 7.64 -0.44 5.79
CA PHE A 39 6.33 -0.07 6.35
C PHE A 39 5.59 -1.24 7.03
N VAL A 40 5.90 -2.48 6.66
CA VAL A 40 5.22 -3.67 7.18
C VAL A 40 6.26 -4.52 7.91
N ALA A 41 6.28 -4.43 9.23
CA ALA A 41 7.30 -5.06 10.07
C ALA A 41 7.39 -6.59 9.91
N MET A 42 6.31 -7.25 9.46
CA MET A 42 6.30 -8.70 9.21
C MET A 42 6.94 -9.13 7.89
N LEU A 43 7.18 -8.20 6.96
CA LEU A 43 7.81 -8.50 5.68
C LEU A 43 9.33 -8.51 5.82
N SER A 44 9.96 -9.66 5.52
CA SER A 44 11.41 -9.81 5.52
C SER A 44 12.04 -9.55 4.16
N ALA A 45 11.28 -9.74 3.07
CA ALA A 45 11.74 -9.46 1.71
C ALA A 45 10.59 -9.05 0.79
N SER A 46 10.96 -8.30 -0.25
CA SER A 46 10.09 -7.92 -1.37
C SER A 46 10.90 -7.96 -2.65
N LYS A 47 10.38 -8.62 -3.67
CA LYS A 47 11.00 -8.72 -4.99
C LYS A 47 9.99 -8.35 -6.06
N THR A 48 10.26 -7.26 -6.76
CA THR A 48 9.45 -6.86 -7.93
C THR A 48 9.66 -7.86 -9.06
N ILE A 49 8.55 -8.34 -9.63
CA ILE A 49 8.56 -9.23 -10.80
C ILE A 49 8.25 -8.42 -12.06
N VAL A 50 7.20 -7.59 -12.00
CA VAL A 50 6.78 -6.68 -13.08
C VAL A 50 6.34 -5.35 -12.47
N ASP A 51 6.75 -4.23 -13.07
CA ASP A 51 6.26 -2.89 -12.75
C ASP A 51 5.96 -2.16 -14.07
N ASN A 52 4.68 -1.92 -14.34
CA ASN A 52 4.18 -1.19 -15.51
C ASN A 52 3.75 0.24 -15.14
N GLY A 53 4.32 0.81 -14.07
CA GLY A 53 3.99 2.13 -13.57
C GLY A 53 2.82 2.09 -12.59
N ASN A 54 1.60 1.92 -13.10
CA ASN A 54 0.38 1.91 -12.29
C ASN A 54 -0.04 0.49 -11.85
N LYS A 55 0.43 -0.56 -12.54
CA LYS A 55 0.21 -1.96 -12.16
C LYS A 55 1.54 -2.64 -11.85
N MET A 56 1.61 -3.34 -10.72
CA MET A 56 2.84 -4.02 -10.28
C MET A 56 2.51 -5.40 -9.70
N THR A 57 3.36 -6.38 -10.03
CA THR A 57 3.34 -7.72 -9.47
C THR A 57 4.65 -7.97 -8.72
N ARG A 58 4.56 -8.47 -7.49
CA ARG A 58 5.72 -8.72 -6.63
C ARG A 58 5.59 -10.00 -5.82
N GLU A 59 6.73 -10.53 -5.39
CA GLU A 59 6.81 -11.56 -4.37
C GLU A 59 7.12 -10.92 -3.01
N LEU A 60 6.38 -11.31 -1.99
CA LEU A 60 6.50 -10.86 -0.61
C LEU A 60 6.80 -12.03 0.30
N THR A 61 7.84 -11.92 1.14
CA THR A 61 8.19 -12.96 2.11
C THR A 61 7.82 -12.53 3.52
N MET A 62 7.01 -13.36 4.19
CA MET A 62 6.58 -13.19 5.59
C MET A 62 6.89 -14.47 6.36
N GLY A 63 7.90 -14.42 7.22
CA GLY A 63 8.40 -15.61 7.91
C GLY A 63 8.88 -16.67 6.90
N PRO A 64 8.40 -17.94 6.97
CA PRO A 64 8.82 -18.99 6.04
C PRO A 64 8.07 -18.99 4.71
N ASN A 65 7.07 -18.11 4.54
CA ASN A 65 6.16 -18.15 3.39
C ASN A 65 6.45 -17.01 2.41
N THR A 66 6.32 -17.30 1.13
CA THR A 66 6.36 -16.30 0.04
C THR A 66 5.02 -16.29 -0.69
N PHE A 67 4.52 -15.09 -0.94
CA PHE A 67 3.24 -14.85 -1.59
C PHE A 67 3.42 -13.93 -2.79
N THR A 68 2.56 -14.08 -3.80
CA THR A 68 2.48 -13.11 -4.89
C THR A 68 1.45 -12.05 -4.51
N GLU A 69 1.77 -10.79 -4.79
CA GLU A 69 0.83 -9.68 -4.70
C GLU A 69 0.72 -8.99 -6.06
N GLU A 70 -0.50 -8.75 -6.50
CA GLU A 70 -0.81 -7.84 -7.60
C GLU A 70 -1.36 -6.53 -7.03
N SER A 71 -0.92 -5.42 -7.61
CA SER A 71 -1.34 -4.09 -7.17
C SER A 71 -1.63 -3.18 -8.35
N GLU A 72 -2.60 -2.29 -8.16
CA GLU A 72 -3.01 -1.33 -9.18
C GLU A 72 -3.36 0.02 -8.56
N GLY A 73 -2.74 1.08 -9.06
CA GLY A 73 -2.91 2.45 -8.63
C GLY A 73 -3.75 3.27 -9.61
N TYR A 74 -4.70 4.02 -9.07
CA TYR A 74 -5.49 5.04 -9.74
C TYR A 74 -5.15 6.38 -9.09
N ALA A 75 -4.04 6.95 -9.54
CA ALA A 75 -3.52 8.19 -8.98
C ALA A 75 -4.51 9.35 -9.16
N PRO A 76 -4.63 10.27 -8.19
CA PRO A 76 -3.98 10.28 -6.87
C PRO A 76 -4.84 9.69 -5.73
N THR A 77 -5.81 8.83 -6.06
CA THR A 77 -6.95 8.55 -5.15
C THR A 77 -6.92 7.14 -4.55
N ILE A 78 -6.67 6.10 -5.35
CA ILE A 78 -6.91 4.72 -4.93
C ILE A 78 -5.72 3.82 -5.26
N MET A 79 -5.43 2.87 -4.37
CA MET A 79 -4.50 1.78 -4.62
C MET A 79 -5.09 0.46 -4.13
N TYR A 80 -5.23 -0.49 -5.05
CA TYR A 80 -5.65 -1.86 -4.79
C TYR A 80 -4.41 -2.75 -4.64
N MET A 81 -4.48 -3.70 -3.72
CA MET A 81 -3.49 -4.76 -3.53
C MET A 81 -4.23 -6.06 -3.24
N GLU A 82 -3.88 -7.12 -3.96
CA GLU A 82 -4.44 -8.46 -3.81
C GLU A 82 -3.31 -9.47 -3.67
N MET A 83 -3.31 -10.23 -2.58
CA MET A 83 -2.35 -11.30 -2.33
C MET A 83 -2.91 -12.64 -2.78
N SER A 84 -2.04 -13.57 -3.16
CA SER A 84 -2.40 -14.94 -3.55
C SER A 84 -3.11 -15.75 -2.45
N THR A 85 -3.12 -15.26 -1.21
CA THR A 85 -3.90 -15.82 -0.08
C THR A 85 -5.38 -15.45 -0.14
N GLY A 86 -5.79 -14.56 -1.05
CA GLY A 86 -7.11 -13.94 -1.11
C GLY A 86 -7.27 -12.69 -0.24
N LEU A 87 -6.19 -12.22 0.41
CA LEU A 87 -6.23 -10.94 1.14
C LEU A 87 -6.30 -9.78 0.16
N HIS A 88 -7.30 -8.91 0.35
CA HIS A 88 -7.45 -7.68 -0.42
C HIS A 88 -7.27 -6.45 0.49
N ILE A 89 -6.49 -5.48 0.05
CA ILE A 89 -6.25 -4.22 0.74
C ILE A 89 -6.52 -3.07 -0.23
N THR A 90 -7.27 -2.08 0.23
CA THR A 90 -7.52 -0.84 -0.53
C THR A 90 -7.04 0.34 0.30
N ASN A 91 -6.11 1.14 -0.24
CA ASN A 91 -5.79 2.46 0.31
C ASN A 91 -6.55 3.51 -0.50
N ILE A 92 -7.25 4.41 0.19
CA ILE A 92 -8.02 5.50 -0.41
C ILE A 92 -7.56 6.82 0.22
N VAL A 93 -7.22 7.79 -0.62
CA VAL A 93 -7.06 9.19 -0.22
C VAL A 93 -8.43 9.85 -0.28
N SER A 94 -8.97 10.24 0.87
CA SER A 94 -10.19 11.03 0.96
C SER A 94 -9.85 12.52 0.98
N TYR A 95 -10.61 13.33 0.24
CA TYR A 95 -10.42 14.78 0.13
C TYR A 95 -11.40 15.60 1.00
N GLY A 96 -12.22 14.92 1.81
CA GLY A 96 -13.30 15.53 2.59
C GLY A 96 -14.57 14.71 2.49
#